data_AF-A0A016VSK5-F1
#
_entry.id   AF-A0A016VSK5-F1
#
_cell.length_a   1.000
_cell.length_b   1.000
_cell.length_c   1.000
_cell.angle_alpha   90.00
_cell.angle_beta   90.00
_cell.angle_gamma   90.00
#
_symmetry.space_group_name_H-M   'P 1'
#
loop_
_entity.id
_entity.type
_entity.pdbx_description
1 polymer ?
#
loop_
_entity_poly.entity_id
_entity_poly.type
_entity_poly.pdbx_seq_one_letter_code
_entity_poly.pdbx_strand_id
1 'polypeptide(L)'
;MIIAIMIGEIQAGSFLINTRYYSVERHMLKSCFSLVFPRPVGFLHLTRGMYEKKLLTMRREVADTKGVRYSRQLELAMMGMLSSEAGKILDDKIREEFQLAGVTAFCYLLLDPRKITDDVESLDLKKFVPAIFYVGKGTKARPLAHLIEAKKEREAKSPKVVSNVKLKRIDSIWEAGNGVLCLQINHSVSDDEAFVREAALIEAIRLENLTNVKGGEWRGTSKSWTLSMKAEFGTYQLEKALGVLKMEGLRPIKPEALPDSLFPFAQKKNA
;
A
#
# COMPACT_ATOMS: atom_id res chain seq x y z
N MET A 1 19.79 19.09 6.78
CA MET A 1 20.28 18.10 7.77
C MET A 1 19.58 18.40 9.10
N ILE A 2 19.06 17.37 9.78
CA ILE A 2 18.29 17.39 11.05
C ILE A 2 16.78 17.69 10.92
N ILE A 3 16.01 16.72 10.41
CA ILE A 3 14.66 16.42 10.96
C ILE A 3 14.59 14.91 11.12
N ALA A 4 14.96 14.46 12.32
CA ALA A 4 14.79 13.08 12.75
C ALA A 4 14.20 13.11 14.17
N ILE A 5 13.26 12.19 14.40
CA ILE A 5 12.82 11.65 15.68
C ILE A 5 11.79 12.50 16.46
N MET A 6 10.59 11.92 16.63
CA MET A 6 9.96 11.61 17.93
C MET A 6 8.44 11.50 17.77
N ILE A 7 7.93 10.31 17.41
CA ILE A 7 6.68 9.83 18.03
C ILE A 7 6.70 8.31 18.06
N GLY A 8 7.09 7.78 19.22
CA GLY A 8 6.96 6.37 19.58
C GLY A 8 5.49 5.99 19.84
N GLU A 9 5.21 4.74 19.55
CA GLU A 9 3.97 4.01 19.82
C GLU A 9 3.76 3.83 21.33
N ILE A 10 2.53 4.02 21.84
CA ILE A 10 1.97 3.22 22.94
C ILE A 10 0.47 2.99 22.69
N GLN A 11 0.09 1.71 22.71
CA GLN A 11 -1.25 1.15 22.59
C GLN A 11 -1.94 1.08 23.97
N ALA A 12 -3.27 1.04 23.96
CA ALA A 12 -4.19 1.35 25.05
C ALA A 12 -4.10 0.50 26.34
N GLY A 13 -4.32 1.16 27.49
CA GLY A 13 -4.60 0.54 28.80
C GLY A 13 -4.74 1.60 29.90
N SER A 14 -5.96 1.72 30.45
CA SER A 14 -6.36 2.21 31.78
C SER A 14 -5.60 3.39 32.44
N PHE A 15 -6.35 4.46 32.72
CA PHE A 15 -6.13 5.50 33.75
C PHE A 15 -4.94 5.30 34.72
N LEU A 16 -3.98 6.22 34.72
CA LEU A 16 -3.65 7.09 35.86
C LEU A 16 -2.55 8.08 35.47
N ILE A 17 -2.83 9.35 35.78
CA ILE A 17 -1.93 10.48 35.63
C ILE A 17 -0.70 10.23 36.51
N ASN A 18 0.50 10.17 35.93
CA ASN A 18 1.72 10.46 36.69
C ASN A 18 2.62 11.40 35.89
N THR A 19 2.65 12.63 36.39
CA THR A 19 3.47 13.75 35.96
C THR A 19 4.95 13.40 36.04
N ARG A 20 5.58 13.07 34.90
CA ARG A 20 7.04 13.19 34.67
C ARG A 20 7.35 12.95 33.19
N TYR A 21 6.95 13.88 32.32
CA TYR A 21 7.34 13.87 30.91
C TYR A 21 8.60 14.71 30.69
N TYR A 22 9.66 13.99 30.34
CA TYR A 22 10.76 14.33 29.42
C TYR A 22 10.93 15.80 29.05
N SER A 23 12.10 16.32 29.42
CA SER A 23 12.73 17.54 28.91
C SER A 23 12.89 17.45 27.40
N VAL A 24 11.86 17.84 26.64
CA VAL A 24 12.00 18.19 25.22
C VAL A 24 12.72 19.54 25.20
N GLU A 25 13.96 19.53 24.70
CA GLU A 25 14.79 20.73 24.65
C GLU A 25 14.03 21.90 24.02
N ARG A 26 14.02 23.05 24.73
CA ARG A 26 13.38 24.32 24.35
C ARG A 26 13.71 24.80 22.93
N HIS A 27 14.78 24.28 22.33
CA HIS A 27 15.23 24.62 20.98
C HIS A 27 14.41 23.94 19.88
N MET A 28 13.96 22.70 20.06
CA MET A 28 13.17 21.98 19.03
C MET A 28 11.76 22.54 18.85
N LEU A 29 11.14 22.99 19.95
CA LEU A 29 9.84 23.66 19.89
C LEU A 29 9.91 24.96 19.10
N LYS A 30 11.01 25.74 19.22
CA LYS A 30 11.18 27.01 18.49
C LYS A 30 11.32 26.82 16.98
N SER A 31 12.03 25.78 16.53
CA SER A 31 12.23 25.53 15.10
C SER A 31 10.93 25.14 14.39
N CYS A 32 10.10 24.27 14.98
CA CYS A 32 8.75 23.97 14.46
C CYS A 32 7.80 25.19 14.53
N PHE A 33 7.99 26.09 15.50
CA PHE A 33 7.15 27.28 15.69
C PHE A 33 7.31 28.30 14.55
N SER A 34 8.55 28.51 14.08
CA SER A 34 8.86 29.50 13.02
C SER A 34 8.35 29.12 11.63
N LEU A 35 8.16 27.83 11.37
CA LEU A 35 7.74 27.31 10.06
C LEU A 35 6.22 27.35 9.84
N VAL A 36 5.42 27.49 10.91
CA VAL A 36 3.95 27.46 10.81
C VAL A 36 3.32 28.84 11.09
N PHE A 37 3.96 29.72 11.88
CA PHE A 37 3.43 31.06 12.17
C PHE A 37 4.55 32.11 12.23
N PRO A 38 4.59 33.12 11.32
CA PRO A 38 5.73 34.03 11.17
C PRO A 38 5.78 35.19 12.18
N ARG A 39 5.09 35.12 13.33
CA ARG A 39 5.15 36.19 14.36
C ARG A 39 5.57 35.65 15.73
N PRO A 40 6.62 36.20 16.35
CA PRO A 40 7.11 35.74 17.63
C PRO A 40 6.26 36.37 18.74
N VAL A 41 5.26 35.65 19.24
CA VAL A 41 4.64 36.00 20.53
C VAL A 41 5.16 35.01 21.55
N GLY A 42 5.79 35.54 22.60
CA GLY A 42 6.49 34.79 23.63
C GLY A 42 5.66 33.62 24.17
N PHE A 43 6.35 32.54 24.49
CA PHE A 43 5.80 31.29 24.99
C PHE A 43 5.20 31.50 26.41
N LEU A 44 4.01 32.09 26.47
CA LEU A 44 3.25 32.27 27.70
C LEU A 44 2.44 30.99 27.96
N HIS A 45 2.59 30.40 29.14
CA HIS A 45 1.90 29.18 29.59
C HIS A 45 0.37 29.21 29.35
N LEU A 46 -0.22 30.40 29.35
CA LEU A 46 -1.64 30.69 29.10
C LEU A 46 -2.12 30.37 27.67
N THR A 47 -1.23 30.30 26.69
CA THR A 47 -1.58 30.05 25.28
C THR A 47 -1.40 28.59 24.86
N ARG A 48 -0.72 27.78 25.69
CA ARG A 48 -0.43 26.36 25.42
C ARG A 48 -1.68 25.53 25.13
N GLY A 49 -2.75 25.70 25.94
CA GLY A 49 -4.00 24.96 25.75
C GLY A 49 -4.71 25.31 24.43
N MET A 50 -4.62 26.57 23.97
CA MET A 50 -5.11 26.95 22.65
C MET A 50 -4.30 26.30 21.53
N TYR A 51 -2.97 26.26 21.64
CA TYR A 51 -2.12 25.65 20.61
C TYR A 51 -2.29 24.13 20.53
N GLU A 52 -2.40 23.44 21.66
CA GLU A 52 -2.71 22.01 21.71
C GLU A 52 -4.09 21.72 21.10
N LYS A 53 -5.10 22.55 21.41
CA LYS A 53 -6.43 22.46 20.80
C LYS A 53 -6.39 22.72 19.29
N LYS A 54 -5.60 23.69 18.81
CA LYS A 54 -5.43 23.99 17.39
C LYS A 54 -4.72 22.84 16.65
N LEU A 55 -3.71 22.22 17.26
CA LEU A 55 -3.04 21.02 16.71
C LEU A 55 -3.96 19.79 16.66
N LEU A 56 -4.85 19.64 17.65
CA LEU A 56 -5.86 18.58 17.67
C LEU A 56 -6.95 18.84 16.63
N THR A 57 -7.40 20.08 16.48
CA THR A 57 -8.36 20.48 15.45
C THR A 57 -7.78 20.29 14.06
N MET A 58 -6.54 20.73 13.79
CA MET A 58 -5.88 20.47 12.50
C MET A 58 -5.69 18.97 12.25
N ARG A 59 -5.37 18.16 13.28
CA ARG A 59 -5.32 16.69 13.14
C ARG A 59 -6.68 16.06 12.85
N ARG A 60 -7.76 16.62 13.41
CA ARG A 60 -9.14 16.17 13.13
C ARG A 60 -9.59 16.61 11.74
N GLU A 61 -9.30 17.84 11.32
CA GLU A 61 -9.61 18.35 9.98
C GLU A 61 -8.86 17.56 8.89
N VAL A 62 -7.60 17.20 9.13
CA VAL A 62 -6.83 16.29 8.25
C VAL A 62 -7.35 14.85 8.30
N ALA A 63 -7.93 14.41 9.42
CA ALA A 63 -8.58 13.11 9.53
C ALA A 63 -9.98 13.07 8.88
N ASP A 64 -10.63 14.22 8.72
CA ASP A 64 -12.00 14.38 8.22
C ASP A 64 -12.05 14.68 6.70
N THR A 65 -10.91 15.00 6.09
CA THR A 65 -10.78 14.93 4.63
C THR A 65 -10.89 13.48 4.17
N LYS A 66 -12.03 13.11 3.57
CA LYS A 66 -12.27 11.86 2.81
C LYS A 66 -11.37 11.77 1.56
N GLY A 67 -10.06 11.88 1.76
CA GLY A 67 -9.03 11.73 0.74
C GLY A 67 -8.34 10.37 0.87
N VAL A 68 -7.73 9.94 -0.22
CA VAL A 68 -6.79 8.82 -0.25
C VAL A 68 -5.68 9.11 0.76
N ARG A 69 -5.53 8.26 1.78
CA ARG A 69 -4.47 8.37 2.79
C ARG A 69 -3.57 7.16 2.72
N TYR A 70 -2.29 7.39 2.49
CA TYR A 70 -1.29 6.32 2.46
C TYR A 70 -0.57 6.21 3.82
N SER A 71 0.30 5.22 3.97
CA SER A 71 1.25 5.25 5.08
C SER A 71 2.15 6.50 4.98
N ARG A 72 2.58 7.04 6.13
CA ARG A 72 3.46 8.21 6.16
C ARG A 72 4.77 7.97 5.39
N GLN A 73 5.30 6.75 5.45
CA GLN A 73 6.51 6.34 4.75
C GLN A 73 6.31 6.46 3.23
N LEU A 74 5.18 5.96 2.73
CA LEU A 74 4.83 6.06 1.31
C LEU A 74 4.59 7.51 0.87
N GLU A 75 3.91 8.32 1.68
CA GLU A 75 3.69 9.75 1.40
C GLU A 75 5.03 10.51 1.29
N LEU A 76 5.97 10.26 2.21
CA LEU A 76 7.29 10.88 2.17
C LEU A 76 8.11 10.41 0.96
N ALA A 77 8.05 9.13 0.61
CA ALA A 77 8.71 8.59 -0.58
C ALA A 77 8.16 9.20 -1.87
N MET A 78 6.84 9.35 -1.98
CA MET A 78 6.19 10.07 -3.08
C MET A 78 6.66 11.53 -3.20
N MET A 79 7.01 12.17 -2.08
CA MET A 79 7.58 13.52 -2.05
C MET A 79 9.08 13.56 -2.35
N GLY A 80 9.74 12.42 -2.54
CA GLY A 80 11.19 12.30 -2.70
C GLY A 80 11.96 12.62 -1.41
N MET A 81 11.29 12.54 -0.25
CA MET A 81 11.85 12.92 1.05
C MET A 81 12.37 11.73 1.86
N LEU A 82 12.06 10.50 1.45
CA LEU A 82 12.51 9.27 2.11
C LEU A 82 13.44 8.49 1.19
N SER A 83 14.50 7.92 1.76
CA SER A 83 15.42 7.03 1.05
C SER A 83 14.92 5.59 1.09
N SER A 84 15.20 4.83 0.04
CA SER A 84 14.89 3.40 -0.08
C SER A 84 15.74 2.50 0.83
N GLU A 85 16.79 3.03 1.48
CA GLU A 85 17.81 2.22 2.16
C GLU A 85 17.26 1.37 3.30
N ALA A 86 16.44 1.96 4.18
CA ALA A 86 15.88 1.22 5.31
C ALA A 86 14.87 0.15 4.86
N GLY A 87 14.09 0.41 3.81
CA GLY A 87 13.22 -0.60 3.20
C GLY A 87 14.00 -1.74 2.53
N LYS A 88 15.16 -1.44 1.92
CA LYS A 88 16.08 -2.45 1.37
C LYS A 88 16.66 -3.35 2.47
N ILE A 89 17.10 -2.78 3.59
CA ILE A 89 17.60 -3.57 4.74
C ILE A 89 16.53 -4.55 5.25
N LEU A 90 15.26 -4.13 5.25
CA LEU A 90 14.15 -5.00 5.61
C LEU A 90 13.88 -6.08 4.55
N ASP A 91 14.02 -5.78 3.26
CA ASP A 91 13.94 -6.77 2.18
C ASP A 91 15.01 -7.86 2.31
N ASP A 92 16.25 -7.45 2.58
CA ASP A 92 17.38 -8.38 2.73
C ASP A 92 17.14 -9.35 3.91
N LYS A 93 16.61 -8.85 5.04
CA LYS A 93 16.24 -9.69 6.20
C LYS A 93 15.17 -10.72 5.86
N ILE A 94 14.14 -10.32 5.12
CA ILE A 94 13.05 -11.24 4.72
C ILE A 94 13.57 -12.28 3.75
N ARG A 95 14.41 -11.87 2.80
CA ARG A 95 15.02 -12.78 1.83
C ARG A 95 15.90 -13.82 2.52
N GLU A 96 16.72 -13.40 3.48
CA GLU A 96 17.57 -14.29 4.28
C GLU A 96 16.74 -15.27 5.12
N GLU A 97 15.71 -14.78 5.81
CA GLU A 97 14.86 -15.60 6.68
C GLU A 97 14.14 -16.73 5.91
N PHE A 98 13.67 -16.45 4.69
CA PHE A 98 12.87 -17.40 3.91
C PHE A 98 13.63 -18.09 2.76
N GLN A 99 14.94 -17.88 2.62
CA GLN A 99 15.74 -18.35 1.47
C GLN A 99 15.64 -19.86 1.21
N LEU A 100 15.48 -20.66 2.26
CA LEU A 100 15.48 -22.13 2.18
C LEU A 100 14.09 -22.74 1.94
N ALA A 101 13.04 -21.93 1.82
CA ALA A 101 11.67 -22.40 1.64
C ALA A 101 11.29 -22.48 0.16
N GLY A 102 10.51 -23.50 -0.24
CA GLY A 102 10.18 -23.78 -1.64
C GLY A 102 9.62 -22.56 -2.39
N VAL A 103 10.31 -22.17 -3.49
CA VAL A 103 10.14 -20.89 -4.20
C VAL A 103 9.12 -20.96 -5.34
N THR A 104 7.84 -21.09 -5.03
CA THR A 104 6.78 -21.22 -6.05
C THR A 104 5.81 -20.04 -6.11
N ALA A 105 5.94 -19.08 -5.19
CA ALA A 105 5.04 -17.96 -5.04
C ALA A 105 5.63 -16.67 -5.60
N PHE A 106 4.73 -15.71 -5.78
CA PHE A 106 5.03 -14.33 -6.16
C PHE A 106 3.92 -13.41 -5.66
N CYS A 107 4.16 -12.10 -5.69
CA CYS A 107 3.14 -11.09 -5.47
C CYS A 107 2.69 -10.49 -6.80
N TYR A 108 1.47 -9.98 -6.87
CA TYR A 108 0.98 -9.29 -8.05
C TYR A 108 0.08 -8.13 -7.68
N LEU A 109 0.01 -7.16 -8.58
CA LEU A 109 -0.79 -5.96 -8.49
C LEU A 109 -1.80 -5.96 -9.64
N LEU A 110 -3.04 -5.55 -9.37
CA LEU A 110 -3.97 -5.15 -10.42
C LEU A 110 -4.05 -3.63 -10.46
N LEU A 111 -3.85 -3.06 -11.64
CA LEU A 111 -3.83 -1.62 -11.85
C LEU A 111 -4.89 -1.17 -12.85
N ASP A 112 -5.45 0.00 -12.60
CA ASP A 112 -6.36 0.72 -13.49
C ASP A 112 -5.54 1.63 -14.41
N PRO A 113 -5.33 1.26 -15.69
CA PRO A 113 -4.49 2.05 -16.59
C PRO A 113 -5.06 3.45 -16.87
N ARG A 114 -6.35 3.70 -16.63
CA ARG A 114 -6.94 5.04 -16.80
C ARG A 114 -6.36 6.08 -15.84
N LYS A 115 -5.69 5.63 -14.78
CA LYS A 115 -4.98 6.47 -13.81
C LYS A 115 -3.52 6.73 -14.20
N ILE A 116 -3.03 6.06 -15.25
CA ILE A 116 -1.68 6.22 -15.79
C ILE A 116 -1.82 7.05 -17.06
N THR A 117 -1.64 8.36 -16.94
CA THR A 117 -1.90 9.32 -18.03
C THR A 117 -0.67 9.68 -18.85
N ASP A 118 0.52 9.39 -18.31
CA ASP A 118 1.79 9.83 -18.89
C ASP A 118 2.56 8.65 -19.47
N ASP A 119 3.60 8.98 -20.24
CA ASP A 119 4.56 8.02 -20.72
C ASP A 119 5.15 7.20 -19.58
N VAL A 120 5.29 5.89 -19.81
CA VAL A 120 5.69 4.91 -18.81
C VAL A 120 7.05 5.24 -18.21
N GLU A 121 7.99 5.72 -19.02
CA GLU A 121 9.34 6.08 -18.55
C GLU A 121 9.31 7.24 -17.55
N SER A 122 8.38 8.18 -17.74
CA SER A 122 8.18 9.33 -16.86
C SER A 122 7.34 9.05 -15.62
N LEU A 123 6.78 7.83 -15.51
CA LEU A 123 5.87 7.47 -14.43
C LEU A 123 6.58 7.52 -13.07
N ASP A 124 5.98 8.20 -12.09
CA ASP A 124 6.49 8.30 -10.73
C ASP A 124 5.58 7.56 -9.73
N LEU A 125 6.03 7.48 -8.48
CA LEU A 125 5.28 6.79 -7.43
C LEU A 125 3.91 7.42 -7.18
N LYS A 126 3.80 8.75 -7.33
CA LYS A 126 2.56 9.52 -7.13
C LYS A 126 1.48 9.18 -8.15
N LYS A 127 1.87 8.80 -9.37
CA LYS A 127 0.94 8.37 -10.43
C LYS A 127 0.73 6.86 -10.45
N PHE A 128 1.76 6.10 -10.12
CA PHE A 128 1.72 4.64 -10.09
C PHE A 128 0.83 4.09 -8.98
N VAL A 129 1.00 4.55 -7.73
CA VAL A 129 0.29 3.97 -6.59
C VAL A 129 -1.23 4.16 -6.66
N PRO A 130 -1.79 5.33 -7.03
CA PRO A 130 -3.24 5.47 -7.19
C PRO A 130 -3.85 4.58 -8.27
N ALA A 131 -3.06 4.07 -9.21
CA ALA A 131 -3.52 3.12 -10.22
C ALA A 131 -3.73 1.72 -9.62
N ILE A 132 -2.99 1.35 -8.57
CA ILE A 132 -3.11 0.05 -7.90
C ILE A 132 -4.44 0.00 -7.15
N PHE A 133 -5.28 -0.97 -7.51
CA PHE A 133 -6.56 -1.19 -6.82
C PHE A 133 -6.62 -2.55 -6.13
N TYR A 134 -5.69 -3.47 -6.37
CA TYR A 134 -5.65 -4.76 -5.68
C TYR A 134 -4.22 -5.25 -5.54
N VAL A 135 -3.92 -5.85 -4.39
CA VAL A 135 -2.67 -6.55 -4.10
C VAL A 135 -2.99 -8.01 -3.81
N GLY A 136 -2.23 -8.94 -4.37
CA GLY A 136 -2.40 -10.35 -4.06
C GLY A 136 -1.09 -11.12 -4.05
N LYS A 137 -1.09 -12.27 -3.37
CA LYS A 137 -0.11 -13.33 -3.62
C LYS A 137 -0.68 -14.44 -4.49
N GLY A 138 0.19 -15.07 -5.27
CA GLY A 138 -0.22 -16.10 -6.21
C GLY A 138 0.85 -17.15 -6.44
N THR A 139 0.40 -18.28 -6.94
CA THR A 139 1.22 -19.28 -7.61
C THR A 139 0.61 -19.52 -9.00
N LYS A 140 1.44 -19.90 -9.99
CA LYS A 140 0.98 -20.24 -11.35
C LYS A 140 0.10 -19.12 -11.95
N ALA A 141 -1.04 -19.46 -12.54
CA ALA A 141 -1.96 -18.54 -13.22
C ALA A 141 -2.94 -17.80 -12.27
N ARG A 142 -2.66 -17.73 -10.96
CA ARG A 142 -3.58 -17.13 -9.97
C ARG A 142 -4.04 -15.71 -10.31
N PRO A 143 -3.21 -14.78 -10.84
CA PRO A 143 -3.66 -13.43 -11.17
C PRO A 143 -4.75 -13.42 -12.26
N LEU A 144 -4.61 -14.29 -13.26
CA LEU A 144 -5.60 -14.44 -14.35
C LEU A 144 -6.93 -14.97 -13.84
N ALA A 145 -6.94 -15.74 -12.74
CA ALA A 145 -8.17 -16.27 -12.14
C ALA A 145 -9.18 -15.16 -11.80
N HIS A 146 -8.71 -14.00 -11.30
CA HIS A 146 -9.58 -12.88 -10.96
C HIS A 146 -10.21 -12.23 -12.19
N LEU A 147 -9.47 -12.16 -13.29
CA LEU A 147 -9.98 -11.61 -14.53
C LEU A 147 -10.95 -12.60 -15.19
N ILE A 148 -10.65 -13.90 -15.19
CA ILE A 148 -11.56 -14.92 -15.72
C ILE A 148 -12.87 -14.97 -14.92
N GLU A 149 -12.80 -14.88 -13.59
CA GLU A 149 -13.98 -14.75 -12.73
C GLU A 149 -14.81 -13.52 -13.10
N ALA A 150 -14.17 -12.36 -13.28
CA ALA A 150 -14.86 -11.13 -13.69
C ALA A 150 -15.51 -11.26 -15.07
N LYS A 151 -14.83 -11.86 -16.06
CA LYS A 151 -15.39 -12.13 -17.40
C LYS A 151 -16.65 -12.99 -17.29
N LYS A 152 -16.56 -14.11 -16.56
CA LYS A 152 -17.68 -15.04 -16.38
C LYS A 152 -18.88 -14.39 -15.70
N GLU A 153 -18.66 -13.68 -14.59
CA GLU A 153 -19.75 -13.03 -13.85
C GLU A 153 -20.38 -11.88 -14.65
N ARG A 154 -19.60 -11.18 -15.49
CA ARG A 154 -20.07 -10.17 -16.46
C ARG A 154 -20.96 -10.78 -17.54
N GLU A 155 -20.51 -11.84 -18.20
CA GLU A 155 -21.27 -12.56 -19.23
C GLU A 155 -22.58 -13.14 -18.68
N ALA A 156 -22.54 -13.63 -17.44
CA ALA A 156 -23.72 -14.12 -16.72
C ALA A 156 -24.65 -13.00 -16.24
N LYS A 157 -24.32 -11.71 -16.42
CA LYS A 157 -25.04 -10.54 -15.88
C LYS A 157 -25.33 -10.69 -14.39
N SER A 158 -24.38 -11.25 -13.66
CA SER A 158 -24.53 -11.61 -12.26
C SER A 158 -24.61 -10.38 -11.36
N PRO A 159 -25.46 -10.36 -10.32
CA PRO A 159 -25.52 -9.27 -9.36
C PRO A 159 -24.19 -9.10 -8.59
N LYS A 160 -23.31 -10.11 -8.60
CA LYS A 160 -21.98 -10.05 -7.99
C LYS A 160 -21.07 -8.99 -8.62
N VAL A 161 -21.23 -8.70 -9.91
CA VAL A 161 -20.44 -7.67 -10.60
C VAL A 161 -20.69 -6.31 -9.96
N VAL A 162 -21.93 -6.04 -9.53
CA VAL A 162 -22.33 -4.77 -8.93
C VAL A 162 -22.00 -4.73 -7.43
N SER A 163 -22.15 -5.85 -6.71
CA SER A 163 -21.97 -5.89 -5.25
C SER A 163 -20.53 -6.07 -4.79
N ASN A 164 -19.68 -6.75 -5.58
CA ASN A 164 -18.26 -6.95 -5.25
C ASN A 164 -17.42 -5.78 -5.78
N VAL A 165 -16.78 -5.03 -4.89
CA VAL A 165 -16.00 -3.83 -5.23
C VAL A 165 -14.87 -4.12 -6.24
N LYS A 166 -14.21 -5.29 -6.14
CA LYS A 166 -13.15 -5.70 -7.06
C LYS A 166 -13.71 -6.01 -8.44
N LEU A 167 -14.76 -6.82 -8.53
CA LEU A 167 -15.39 -7.16 -9.81
C LEU A 167 -15.97 -5.90 -10.48
N LYS A 168 -16.63 -5.04 -9.70
CA LYS A 168 -17.13 -3.74 -10.16
C LYS A 168 -16.02 -2.86 -10.73
N ARG A 169 -14.85 -2.84 -10.08
CA ARG A 169 -13.70 -2.07 -10.58
C ARG A 169 -13.20 -2.63 -11.92
N ILE A 170 -12.99 -3.94 -12.01
CA ILE A 170 -12.55 -4.61 -13.25
C ILE A 170 -13.54 -4.34 -14.38
N ASP A 171 -14.84 -4.56 -14.13
CA ASP A 171 -15.89 -4.35 -15.12
C ASP A 171 -15.93 -2.89 -15.59
N SER A 172 -15.83 -1.92 -14.66
CA SER A 172 -15.79 -0.49 -15.03
C SER A 172 -14.60 -0.12 -15.93
N ILE A 173 -13.47 -0.83 -15.82
CA ILE A 173 -12.28 -0.60 -16.66
C ILE A 173 -12.57 -1.13 -18.06
N TRP A 174 -13.15 -2.32 -18.16
CA TRP A 174 -13.51 -2.95 -19.44
C TRP A 174 -14.64 -2.23 -20.16
N GLU A 175 -15.66 -1.75 -19.45
CA GLU A 175 -16.74 -0.93 -20.03
C GLU A 175 -16.20 0.37 -20.66
N ALA A 176 -15.14 0.94 -20.07
CA ALA A 176 -14.45 2.10 -20.63
C ALA A 176 -13.51 1.74 -21.81
N GLY A 177 -13.59 0.53 -22.37
CA GLY A 177 -12.77 0.07 -23.50
C GLY A 177 -11.31 -0.24 -23.17
N ASN A 178 -10.93 -0.18 -21.90
CA ASN A 178 -9.56 -0.43 -21.41
C ASN A 178 -9.39 -1.90 -20.99
N GLY A 179 -8.15 -2.33 -20.75
CA GLY A 179 -7.84 -3.61 -20.10
C GLY A 179 -7.37 -3.41 -18.65
N VAL A 180 -7.34 -4.47 -17.85
CA VAL A 180 -6.73 -4.41 -16.51
C VAL A 180 -5.26 -4.73 -16.62
N LEU A 181 -4.39 -3.93 -16.00
CA LEU A 181 -2.97 -4.27 -15.90
C LEU A 181 -2.76 -5.28 -14.78
N CYS A 182 -2.03 -6.34 -15.08
CA CYS A 182 -1.63 -7.34 -14.10
C CYS A 182 -0.10 -7.38 -14.03
N LEU A 183 0.46 -6.78 -12.98
CA LEU A 183 1.90 -6.68 -12.79
C LEU A 183 2.33 -7.75 -11.78
N GLN A 184 3.18 -8.69 -12.20
CA GLN A 184 3.78 -9.66 -11.27
C GLN A 184 5.10 -9.10 -10.73
N ILE A 185 5.33 -9.29 -9.44
CA ILE A 185 6.50 -8.79 -8.72
C ILE A 185 6.97 -9.84 -7.71
N ASN A 186 8.21 -9.73 -7.24
CA ASN A 186 8.77 -10.61 -6.22
C ASN A 186 8.65 -12.10 -6.61
N HIS A 187 9.14 -12.48 -7.78
CA HIS A 187 9.12 -13.87 -8.24
C HIS A 187 10.02 -14.78 -7.41
N SER A 188 9.71 -16.08 -7.46
CA SER A 188 10.52 -17.14 -6.84
C SER A 188 10.73 -16.92 -5.34
N VAL A 189 9.64 -16.58 -4.65
CA VAL A 189 9.61 -16.49 -3.19
C VAL A 189 8.84 -17.66 -2.59
N SER A 190 9.07 -17.94 -1.31
CA SER A 190 8.27 -18.92 -0.58
C SER A 190 6.84 -18.41 -0.33
N ASP A 191 5.91 -19.30 0.01
CA ASP A 191 4.53 -18.87 0.31
C ASP A 191 4.46 -17.97 1.55
N ASP A 192 5.27 -18.27 2.58
CA ASP A 192 5.37 -17.43 3.78
C ASP A 192 5.99 -16.07 3.50
N GLU A 193 7.02 -16.00 2.66
CA GLU A 193 7.60 -14.74 2.21
C GLU A 193 6.56 -13.92 1.41
N ALA A 194 5.81 -14.57 0.52
CA ALA A 194 4.77 -13.92 -0.26
C ALA A 194 3.65 -13.34 0.62
N PHE A 195 3.30 -14.00 1.73
CA PHE A 195 2.37 -13.45 2.74
C PHE A 195 2.89 -12.14 3.34
N VAL A 196 4.17 -12.10 3.76
CA VAL A 196 4.78 -10.89 4.34
C VAL A 196 4.84 -9.76 3.33
N ARG A 197 5.24 -10.08 2.09
CA ARG A 197 5.34 -9.10 0.99
C ARG A 197 3.98 -8.50 0.63
N GLU A 198 2.94 -9.33 0.52
CA GLU A 198 1.55 -8.89 0.34
C GLU A 198 1.11 -7.99 1.50
N ALA A 199 1.37 -8.39 2.75
CA ALA A 199 1.01 -7.62 3.93
C ALA A 199 1.68 -6.24 3.97
N ALA A 200 2.95 -6.17 3.60
CA ALA A 200 3.70 -4.92 3.56
C ALA A 200 3.19 -3.97 2.46
N LEU A 201 2.91 -4.47 1.26
CA LEU A 201 2.30 -3.68 0.19
C LEU A 201 0.95 -3.09 0.62
N ILE A 202 0.09 -3.90 1.25
CA ILE A 202 -1.20 -3.43 1.77
C ILE A 202 -1.01 -2.44 2.92
N GLU A 203 -0.03 -2.62 3.81
CA GLU A 203 0.26 -1.68 4.91
C GLU A 203 0.72 -0.31 4.38
N ALA A 204 1.52 -0.30 3.31
CA ALA A 204 2.00 0.94 2.69
C ALA A 204 0.87 1.70 1.96
N ILE A 205 0.07 0.99 1.15
CA ILE A 205 -1.04 1.57 0.38
C ILE A 205 -2.26 1.87 1.27
N ARG A 206 -2.44 1.15 2.37
CA ARG A 206 -3.65 1.10 3.21
C ARG A 206 -4.83 0.42 2.54
N LEU A 207 -5.57 -0.37 3.33
CA LEU A 207 -6.68 -1.20 2.86
C LEU A 207 -7.82 -0.35 2.28
N GLU A 208 -8.07 0.85 2.83
CA GLU A 208 -9.12 1.75 2.33
C GLU A 208 -8.93 2.21 0.88
N ASN A 209 -7.71 2.12 0.35
CA ASN A 209 -7.39 2.51 -1.03
C ASN A 209 -7.40 1.30 -1.99
N LEU A 210 -7.68 0.10 -1.50
CA LEU A 210 -7.67 -1.15 -2.26
C LEU A 210 -9.07 -1.77 -2.28
N THR A 211 -9.33 -2.64 -3.26
CA THR A 211 -10.50 -3.51 -3.32
C THR A 211 -10.29 -4.83 -2.57
N ASN A 212 -9.17 -4.97 -1.87
CA ASN A 212 -8.90 -6.08 -0.96
C ASN A 212 -9.95 -6.11 0.16
N VAL A 213 -10.42 -7.29 0.54
CA VAL A 213 -11.41 -7.44 1.63
C VAL A 213 -10.74 -7.42 3.01
N LYS A 214 -9.48 -7.86 3.08
CA LYS A 214 -8.70 -7.92 4.31
C LYS A 214 -7.24 -7.54 4.05
N GLY A 215 -6.55 -7.17 5.13
CA GLY A 215 -5.10 -7.00 5.12
C GLY A 215 -4.35 -8.31 4.90
N GLY A 216 -3.04 -8.20 4.66
CA GLY A 216 -2.16 -9.36 4.53
C GLY A 216 -1.74 -9.92 5.89
N GLU A 217 -1.04 -11.05 5.85
CA GLU A 217 -0.64 -11.80 7.03
C GLU A 217 0.88 -11.73 7.26
N TRP A 218 1.28 -11.41 8.49
CA TRP A 218 2.69 -11.31 8.86
C TRP A 218 3.23 -12.66 9.35
N ARG A 219 4.42 -13.06 8.89
CA ARG A 219 5.11 -14.33 9.18
C ARG A 219 6.51 -14.08 9.75
N GLY A 220 7.06 -15.07 10.43
CA GLY A 220 8.45 -14.99 10.90
C GLY A 220 8.75 -13.79 11.79
N THR A 221 9.95 -13.23 11.66
CA THR A 221 10.41 -12.05 12.41
C THR A 221 9.59 -10.80 12.13
N SER A 222 8.95 -10.71 10.96
CA SER A 222 8.15 -9.54 10.56
C SER A 222 6.91 -9.29 11.44
N LYS A 223 6.47 -10.30 12.21
CA LYS A 223 5.36 -10.14 13.16
C LYS A 223 5.65 -9.07 14.22
N SER A 224 6.89 -9.00 14.69
CA SER A 224 7.31 -8.05 15.74
C SER A 224 7.74 -6.69 15.20
N TRP A 225 7.73 -6.48 13.89
CA TRP A 225 8.07 -5.18 13.30
C TRP A 225 7.03 -4.12 13.66
N THR A 226 7.54 -2.91 13.95
CA THR A 226 6.71 -1.73 14.16
C THR A 226 5.92 -1.39 12.88
N LEU A 227 4.84 -0.62 13.02
CA LEU A 227 4.06 -0.20 11.84
C LEU A 227 4.90 0.62 10.84
N SER A 228 5.86 1.41 11.34
CA SER A 228 6.77 2.17 10.49
C SER A 228 7.64 1.26 9.62
N MET A 229 8.24 0.23 10.21
CA MET A 229 9.08 -0.73 9.48
C MET A 229 8.25 -1.49 8.43
N LYS A 230 7.05 -1.91 8.79
CA LYS A 230 6.13 -2.61 7.88
C LYS A 230 5.76 -1.75 6.66
N ALA A 231 5.43 -0.48 6.90
CA ALA A 231 5.13 0.49 5.86
C ALA A 231 6.36 0.84 5.00
N GLU A 232 7.54 0.94 5.61
CA GLU A 232 8.81 1.21 4.92
C GLU A 232 9.19 0.07 3.98
N PHE A 233 9.05 -1.18 4.44
CA PHE A 233 9.24 -2.35 3.60
C PHE A 233 8.24 -2.39 2.43
N GLY A 234 6.97 -2.08 2.68
CA GLY A 234 5.96 -1.98 1.62
C GLY A 234 6.27 -0.88 0.60
N THR A 235 6.74 0.27 1.08
CA THR A 235 7.11 1.42 0.24
C THR A 235 8.25 1.06 -0.71
N TYR A 236 9.30 0.42 -0.18
CA TYR A 236 10.41 -0.06 -1.01
C TYR A 236 9.96 -1.05 -2.09
N GLN A 237 9.06 -1.97 -1.76
CA GLN A 237 8.51 -2.90 -2.75
C GLN A 237 7.71 -2.19 -3.84
N LEU A 238 7.01 -1.09 -3.53
CA LEU A 238 6.29 -0.28 -4.53
C LEU A 238 7.26 0.45 -5.48
N GLU A 239 8.38 0.95 -4.97
CA GLU A 239 9.43 1.55 -5.81
C GLU A 239 10.03 0.51 -6.77
N LYS A 240 10.28 -0.70 -6.27
CA LYS A 240 10.71 -1.84 -7.10
C LYS A 240 9.67 -2.21 -8.14
N ALA A 241 8.39 -2.28 -7.75
CA ALA A 241 7.27 -2.59 -8.64
C ALA A 241 7.12 -1.54 -9.76
N LEU A 242 7.27 -0.25 -9.45
CA LEU A 242 7.31 0.80 -10.46
C LEU A 242 8.44 0.55 -11.47
N GLY A 243 9.63 0.18 -11.01
CA GLY A 243 10.73 -0.21 -11.89
C GLY A 243 10.38 -1.38 -12.81
N VAL A 244 9.71 -2.42 -12.29
CA VAL A 244 9.24 -3.56 -13.11
C VAL A 244 8.23 -3.10 -14.15
N LEU A 245 7.25 -2.27 -13.78
CA LEU A 245 6.28 -1.74 -14.73
C LEU A 245 6.94 -0.94 -15.86
N LYS A 246 7.96 -0.14 -15.53
CA LYS A 246 8.72 0.61 -16.54
C LYS A 246 9.41 -0.32 -17.54
N MET A 247 10.07 -1.35 -17.03
CA MET A 247 10.76 -2.33 -17.88
C MET A 247 9.80 -3.18 -18.72
N GLU A 248 8.66 -3.60 -18.17
CA GLU A 248 7.71 -4.48 -18.87
C GLU A 248 6.78 -3.72 -19.84
N GLY A 249 6.56 -2.42 -19.58
CA GLY A 249 5.57 -1.60 -20.25
C GLY A 249 4.13 -1.91 -19.83
N LEU A 250 3.17 -1.16 -20.36
CA LEU A 250 1.75 -1.40 -20.11
C LEU A 250 1.24 -2.52 -21.02
N ARG A 251 0.76 -3.62 -20.43
CA ARG A 251 0.11 -4.73 -21.15
C ARG A 251 -1.31 -4.98 -20.60
N PRO A 252 -2.30 -4.12 -20.90
CA PRO A 252 -3.64 -4.25 -20.35
C PRO A 252 -4.35 -5.50 -20.88
N ILE A 253 -4.96 -6.27 -20.00
CA ILE A 253 -5.70 -7.48 -20.33
C ILE A 253 -7.19 -7.14 -20.48
N LYS A 254 -7.67 -7.23 -21.72
CA LYS A 254 -9.08 -7.06 -22.09
C LYS A 254 -9.83 -8.40 -21.99
N PRO A 255 -11.18 -8.39 -21.84
CA PRO A 255 -11.92 -9.63 -21.67
C PRO A 255 -11.82 -10.57 -22.88
N GLU A 256 -11.60 -10.05 -24.09
CA GLU A 256 -11.44 -10.85 -25.31
C GLU A 256 -10.13 -11.64 -25.34
N ALA A 257 -9.12 -11.19 -24.58
CA ALA A 257 -7.83 -11.87 -24.47
C ALA A 257 -7.82 -12.97 -23.40
N LEU A 258 -8.91 -13.14 -22.64
CA LEU A 258 -8.99 -14.11 -21.55
C LEU A 258 -9.61 -15.43 -22.03
N PRO A 259 -9.05 -16.59 -21.63
CA PRO A 259 -9.66 -17.87 -21.88
C PRO A 259 -10.94 -18.04 -21.04
N ASP A 260 -11.83 -18.93 -21.46
CA ASP A 260 -13.10 -19.19 -20.75
C ASP A 260 -12.88 -19.92 -19.41
N SER A 261 -11.75 -20.62 -19.27
CA SER A 261 -11.31 -21.25 -18.04
C SER A 261 -9.78 -21.27 -17.94
N LEU A 262 -9.26 -21.40 -16.71
CA LEU A 262 -7.82 -21.57 -16.46
C LEU A 262 -7.27 -22.90 -16.97
N PHE A 263 -8.15 -23.87 -17.26
CA PHE A 263 -7.79 -25.22 -17.69
C PHE A 263 -8.72 -25.67 -18.82
N PRO A 264 -8.21 -25.91 -20.05
CA PRO A 264 -9.04 -26.32 -21.18
C PRO A 264 -9.65 -27.73 -21.05
N PHE A 265 -9.36 -28.51 -20.00
CA PHE A 265 -9.89 -29.87 -19.83
C PHE A 265 -10.25 -30.17 -18.37
N ALA A 266 -11.46 -29.79 -17.96
CA ALA A 266 -12.23 -30.65 -17.07
C ALA A 266 -13.32 -31.29 -17.94
N GLN A 267 -13.03 -32.46 -18.52
CA GLN A 267 -14.08 -33.26 -19.13
C GLN A 267 -15.19 -33.42 -18.08
N LYS A 268 -16.41 -32.99 -18.42
CA LYS A 268 -17.60 -33.44 -17.70
C LYS A 268 -17.56 -34.97 -17.74
N LYS A 269 -17.24 -35.60 -16.60
CA LYS A 269 -17.61 -37.00 -16.40
C LYS A 269 -19.14 -37.01 -16.38
N ASN A 270 -19.73 -37.34 -17.52
CA ASN A 270 -21.13 -37.74 -17.55
C ASN A 270 -21.24 -39.01 -16.72
N ALA A 271 -21.97 -38.93 -15.61
CA ALA A 271 -22.56 -40.06 -14.90
C ALA A 271 -24.02 -39.69 -14.68
#